data_AF-A0A3C1TFB2-F1
#
_entry.id   AF-A0A3C1TFB2-F1
#
_cell.length_a   1.000
_cell.length_b   1.000
_cell.length_c   1.000
_cell.angle_alpha   90.00
_cell.angle_beta   90.00
_cell.angle_gamma   90.00
#
_symmetry.space_group_name_H-M   'P 1'
#
loop_
_entity.id
_entity.type
_entity.pdbx_description
1 polymer ?
#
loop_
_entity_poly.entity_id
_entity_poly.type
_entity_poly.pdbx_seq_one_letter_code
_entity_poly.pdbx_strand_id
1 'polypeptide(L)'
;KPETVNRQQKTENSKPKTANRQQKTVNSKQATKLTLLLIATTLYWSPLVAVGLLPFLGYQVFQKYNGRRTASSNLWDSSHLWTFFSVLIISIPAFLFFSGHVPLHDARGWWWNLLATPHQFALWGIFIFLVVGVWAILILFLKTKGAFSPAEFQLLCLSLIVLFVLTLFKYGHYNDLPRRADLPATLVLCWGLAHSLRASFFQDKYLRVGLGLVAIFSAFLPFKHHALWLTARPYVATTDKTIRDFTPYSIHYLSRYHWGEFDVVSQYLGEKKSAYLRYFAPTKPTPPRQLTNAFYYWKSEFSLSEYEKKALAQNGINKLYIRFFDVDWDPVSKQAVPKAVVYFKENPPVTFVPTVFITNRTLEKLSWGGVEELAKKITEKIKTLSATIAPNQPVTEVQIDCDWSLSTRRSYFQLLTQLNKHLPTQTTLSATIRLHQIKFYRTTGVPPVARGMLMYYNMGDWKSLRTENSILDLTTASRYADYISDYPLPLDVVLPLFRWAIFYRNGRPLKIINHLSHKDFQNNSLFKKAPETNQYIVRKNTHLWGISVRRGDRFRVEESTVNNLSISAKTLAQEIQNTKLTFAFYHLDSTNLSHYERDSLQQIIQAFR
;
A
#
# COMPACT_ATOMS: atom_id res chain seq x y z
N LYS A 1 -61.14 91.83 38.15
CA LYS A 1 -60.97 90.96 39.35
C LYS A 1 -61.06 89.51 38.88
N PRO A 2 -60.25 88.60 39.44
CA PRO A 2 -59.36 87.72 38.68
C PRO A 2 -59.95 86.35 38.39
N GLU A 3 -59.37 85.62 37.42
CA GLU A 3 -58.97 84.22 37.65
C GLU A 3 -57.85 83.79 36.70
N THR A 4 -56.82 83.23 37.33
CA THR A 4 -55.53 82.78 36.78
C THR A 4 -55.67 81.51 35.94
N VAL A 5 -55.20 81.54 34.69
CA VAL A 5 -54.99 80.33 33.86
C VAL A 5 -53.49 80.03 33.80
N ASN A 6 -53.12 78.89 34.35
CA ASN A 6 -51.77 78.36 34.36
C ASN A 6 -51.52 77.57 33.06
N ARG A 7 -50.36 77.82 32.42
CA ARG A 7 -49.92 77.21 31.16
C ARG A 7 -48.96 76.06 31.51
N GLN A 8 -49.29 74.82 31.16
CA GLN A 8 -48.32 73.72 31.10
C GLN A 8 -48.35 73.03 29.73
N GLN A 9 -47.16 72.87 29.17
CA GLN A 9 -46.84 72.31 27.87
C GLN A 9 -47.13 70.81 27.79
N LYS A 10 -47.64 70.39 26.62
CA LYS A 10 -47.79 68.99 26.22
C LYS A 10 -46.56 68.60 25.38
N THR A 11 -45.75 67.69 25.89
CA THR A 11 -44.73 66.95 25.12
C THR A 11 -44.99 65.46 25.35
N GLU A 12 -45.42 64.76 24.30
CA GLU A 12 -45.71 63.32 24.36
C GLU A 12 -44.78 62.55 23.42
N ASN A 13 -44.18 61.50 23.98
CA ASN A 13 -43.08 60.67 23.48
C ASN A 13 -43.49 59.73 22.32
N SER A 14 -42.71 59.73 21.23
CA SER A 14 -42.76 58.73 20.15
C SER A 14 -41.37 58.10 19.87
N LYS A 15 -40.82 57.31 20.81
CA LYS A 15 -39.50 56.66 20.66
C LYS A 15 -39.31 55.14 20.92
N PRO A 16 -40.28 54.28 21.36
CA PRO A 16 -39.94 52.88 21.66
C PRO A 16 -39.86 51.92 20.44
N LYS A 17 -40.60 52.16 19.35
CA LYS A 17 -40.77 51.17 18.26
C LYS A 17 -39.57 51.06 17.29
N THR A 18 -38.80 52.13 17.11
CA THR A 18 -37.70 52.20 16.13
C THR A 18 -36.42 51.55 16.63
N ALA A 19 -36.09 51.71 17.92
CA ALA A 19 -34.90 51.11 18.55
C ALA A 19 -34.99 49.58 18.57
N ASN A 20 -36.15 49.02 18.93
CA ASN A 20 -36.38 47.57 18.94
C ASN A 20 -36.28 46.95 17.54
N ARG A 21 -36.71 47.67 16.49
CA ARG A 21 -36.61 47.21 15.10
C ARG A 21 -35.17 47.20 14.62
N GLN A 22 -34.39 48.25 14.91
CA GLN A 22 -32.97 48.33 14.58
C GLN A 22 -32.15 47.22 15.26
N GLN A 23 -32.36 46.98 16.55
CA GLN A 23 -31.66 45.95 17.32
C GLN A 23 -31.96 44.54 16.80
N LYS A 24 -33.22 44.27 16.39
CA LYS A 24 -33.61 43.00 15.77
C LYS A 24 -32.92 42.77 14.41
N THR A 25 -32.76 43.82 13.60
CA THR A 25 -31.98 43.75 12.35
C THR A 25 -30.49 43.53 12.57
N VAL A 26 -29.88 44.18 13.56
CA VAL A 26 -28.45 44.01 13.90
C VAL A 26 -28.17 42.58 14.35
N ASN A 27 -28.98 42.05 15.27
CA ASN A 27 -28.86 40.66 15.74
C ASN A 27 -29.03 39.63 14.60
N SER A 28 -29.95 39.90 13.65
CA SER A 28 -30.13 39.02 12.48
C SER A 28 -28.93 39.02 11.53
N LYS A 29 -28.29 40.18 11.30
CA LYS A 29 -27.09 40.28 10.45
C LYS A 29 -25.90 39.58 11.10
N GLN A 30 -25.78 39.66 12.43
CA GLN A 30 -24.71 39.01 13.19
C GLN A 30 -24.86 37.48 13.20
N ALA A 31 -26.09 36.97 13.31
CA ALA A 31 -26.38 35.53 13.21
C ALA A 31 -26.00 34.93 11.85
N THR A 32 -26.29 35.62 10.73
CA THR A 32 -25.91 35.15 9.38
C THR A 32 -24.39 35.12 9.19
N LYS A 33 -23.66 36.12 9.71
CA LYS A 33 -22.19 36.13 9.66
C LYS A 33 -21.58 34.96 10.45
N LEU A 34 -22.11 34.68 11.63
CA LEU A 34 -21.65 33.57 12.46
C LEU A 34 -21.87 32.21 11.78
N THR A 35 -23.01 32.02 11.11
CA THR A 35 -23.30 30.78 10.39
C THR A 35 -22.42 30.59 9.16
N LEU A 36 -22.14 31.65 8.40
CA LEU A 36 -21.20 31.59 7.28
C LEU A 36 -19.77 31.27 7.74
N LEU A 37 -19.34 31.87 8.86
CA LEU A 37 -18.04 31.57 9.46
C LEU A 37 -17.97 30.12 9.97
N LEU A 38 -19.04 29.62 10.59
CA LEU A 38 -19.14 28.23 11.03
C LEU A 38 -19.06 27.25 9.87
N ILE A 39 -19.74 27.54 8.75
CA ILE A 39 -19.65 26.71 7.54
C ILE A 39 -18.22 26.74 6.98
N ALA A 40 -17.59 27.92 6.93
CA ALA A 40 -16.21 28.06 6.44
C ALA A 40 -15.18 27.31 7.32
N THR A 41 -15.33 27.37 8.64
CA THR A 41 -14.40 26.68 9.56
C THR A 41 -14.66 25.18 9.63
N THR A 42 -15.90 24.72 9.44
CA THR A 42 -16.22 23.29 9.38
C THR A 42 -15.72 22.60 8.11
N LEU A 43 -15.39 23.35 7.05
CA LEU A 43 -14.67 22.80 5.90
C LEU A 43 -13.33 22.16 6.31
N TYR A 44 -12.66 22.67 7.35
CA TYR A 44 -11.42 22.10 7.89
C TYR A 44 -11.63 20.80 8.66
N TRP A 45 -12.83 20.58 9.20
CA TRP A 45 -13.20 19.31 9.81
C TRP A 45 -13.59 18.28 8.74
N SER A 46 -14.49 18.66 7.83
CA SER A 46 -14.90 17.84 6.70
C SER A 46 -15.79 18.66 5.75
N PRO A 47 -15.49 18.72 4.44
CA PRO A 47 -16.36 19.39 3.46
C PRO A 47 -17.77 18.81 3.46
N LEU A 48 -17.90 17.50 3.69
CA LEU A 48 -19.19 16.82 3.75
C LEU A 48 -19.99 17.24 4.99
N VAL A 49 -19.33 17.47 6.13
CA VAL A 49 -19.98 18.04 7.33
C VAL A 49 -20.45 19.46 7.05
N ALA A 50 -19.66 20.28 6.35
CA ALA A 50 -20.08 21.64 5.98
C ALA A 50 -21.32 21.65 5.05
N VAL A 51 -21.46 20.67 4.15
CA VAL A 51 -22.68 20.47 3.33
C VAL A 51 -23.90 20.23 4.23
N GLY A 52 -23.75 19.43 5.28
CA GLY A 52 -24.81 19.18 6.26
C GLY A 52 -25.28 20.43 7.03
N LEU A 53 -24.52 21.54 7.00
CA LEU A 53 -24.87 22.81 7.64
C LEU A 53 -25.61 23.81 6.73
N LEU A 54 -25.68 23.57 5.42
CA LEU A 54 -26.45 24.39 4.47
C LEU A 54 -27.92 24.61 4.86
N PRO A 55 -28.63 23.67 5.50
CA PRO A 55 -30.01 23.87 5.96
C PRO A 55 -30.16 24.97 7.00
N PHE A 56 -29.16 25.18 7.86
CA PHE A 56 -29.17 26.31 8.80
C PHE A 56 -29.08 27.65 8.08
N LEU A 57 -28.29 27.71 7.01
CA LEU A 57 -28.24 28.89 6.14
C LEU A 57 -29.61 29.09 5.46
N GLY A 58 -30.21 28.02 4.92
CA GLY A 58 -31.55 28.06 4.32
C GLY A 58 -32.63 28.53 5.30
N TYR A 59 -32.61 28.02 6.53
CA TYR A 59 -33.52 28.42 7.61
C TYR A 59 -33.38 29.92 7.95
N GLN A 60 -32.14 30.42 8.09
CA GLN A 60 -31.91 31.84 8.36
C GLN A 60 -32.35 32.74 7.20
N VAL A 61 -32.10 32.31 5.95
CA VAL A 61 -32.56 33.03 4.75
C VAL A 61 -34.09 33.07 4.70
N PHE A 62 -34.77 31.96 4.99
CA PHE A 62 -36.22 31.86 5.00
C PHE A 62 -36.86 32.73 6.10
N GLN A 63 -36.32 32.70 7.32
CA GLN A 63 -36.76 33.58 8.42
C GLN A 63 -36.62 35.06 8.05
N LYS A 64 -35.52 35.41 7.38
CA LYS A 64 -35.28 36.78 6.88
C LYS A 64 -36.21 37.17 5.74
N TYR A 65 -36.59 36.23 4.87
CA TYR A 65 -37.52 36.45 3.77
C TYR A 65 -38.96 36.67 4.28
N ASN A 66 -39.45 35.85 5.21
CA ASN A 66 -40.76 36.05 5.85
C ASN A 66 -40.85 37.37 6.62
N GLY A 67 -39.75 37.84 7.22
CA GLY A 67 -39.69 39.15 7.88
C GLY A 67 -39.55 40.36 6.94
N ARG A 68 -39.28 40.16 5.64
CA ARG A 68 -38.93 41.21 4.65
C ARG A 68 -40.04 41.58 3.67
N ARG A 69 -41.27 41.08 3.83
CA ARG A 69 -42.43 41.47 2.99
C ARG A 69 -42.77 42.99 3.02
N THR A 70 -42.01 43.83 3.74
CA THR A 70 -42.22 45.28 3.84
C THR A 70 -40.95 46.17 3.77
N ALA A 71 -39.83 45.73 3.18
CA ALA A 71 -38.71 46.65 2.91
C ALA A 71 -37.82 46.23 1.74
N SER A 72 -37.87 47.03 0.67
CA SER A 72 -36.84 47.11 -0.38
C SER A 72 -35.50 47.48 0.25
N SER A 73 -34.50 46.60 0.13
CA SER A 73 -33.11 46.97 0.40
C SER A 73 -32.19 46.22 -0.56
N ASN A 74 -31.29 46.98 -1.20
CA ASN A 74 -30.30 46.53 -2.15
C ASN A 74 -29.53 45.30 -1.63
N LEU A 75 -29.46 44.25 -2.45
CA LEU A 75 -28.78 42.98 -2.17
C LEU A 75 -27.24 43.11 -2.08
N TRP A 76 -26.68 44.25 -2.50
CA TRP A 76 -25.24 44.48 -2.68
C TRP A 76 -24.76 45.70 -1.88
N ASP A 77 -24.82 45.61 -0.56
CA ASP A 77 -24.14 46.54 0.35
C ASP A 77 -22.68 46.09 0.54
N SER A 78 -21.72 47.03 0.55
CA SER A 78 -20.27 46.77 0.59
C SER A 78 -19.81 45.98 1.82
N SER A 79 -20.61 46.00 2.89
CA SER A 79 -20.43 45.17 4.09
C SER A 79 -20.60 43.66 3.86
N HIS A 80 -21.32 43.25 2.82
CA HIS A 80 -21.50 41.85 2.43
C HIS A 80 -20.34 41.33 1.57
N LEU A 81 -19.71 42.18 0.76
CA LEU A 81 -18.54 41.82 -0.05
C LEU A 81 -17.36 41.40 0.83
N TRP A 82 -17.03 42.17 1.87
CA TRP A 82 -15.95 41.82 2.81
C TRP A 82 -16.20 40.50 3.53
N THR A 83 -17.45 40.25 3.95
CA THR A 83 -17.82 38.98 4.59
C THR A 83 -17.64 37.81 3.62
N PHE A 84 -18.03 37.99 2.34
CA PHE A 84 -17.83 37.00 1.29
C PHE A 84 -16.35 36.72 1.02
N PHE A 85 -15.53 37.76 0.89
CA PHE A 85 -14.08 37.61 0.69
C PHE A 85 -13.39 36.94 1.88
N SER A 86 -13.75 37.27 3.12
CA SER A 86 -13.20 36.60 4.31
C SER A 86 -13.55 35.12 4.35
N VAL A 87 -14.81 34.77 4.06
CA VAL A 87 -15.24 33.36 3.96
C VAL A 87 -14.48 32.63 2.86
N LEU A 88 -14.30 33.26 1.69
CA LEU A 88 -13.54 32.68 0.58
C LEU A 88 -12.08 32.42 0.96
N ILE A 89 -11.39 33.43 1.53
CA ILE A 89 -9.99 33.32 1.94
C ILE A 89 -9.81 32.21 2.99
N ILE A 90 -10.69 32.16 3.99
CA ILE A 90 -10.66 31.11 5.03
C ILE A 90 -10.93 29.73 4.41
N SER A 91 -11.68 29.63 3.31
CA SER A 91 -12.01 28.35 2.67
C SER A 91 -10.93 27.83 1.71
N ILE A 92 -10.01 28.68 1.22
CA ILE A 92 -8.98 28.30 0.23
C ILE A 92 -8.08 27.15 0.71
N PRO A 93 -7.49 27.17 1.93
CA PRO A 93 -6.63 26.08 2.38
C PRO A 93 -7.36 24.74 2.48
N ALA A 94 -8.58 24.75 3.02
CA ALA A 94 -9.42 23.56 3.07
C ALA A 94 -9.76 23.06 1.65
N PHE A 95 -10.12 23.96 0.73
CA PHE A 95 -10.36 23.61 -0.67
C PHE A 95 -9.12 22.98 -1.33
N LEU A 96 -7.94 23.58 -1.20
CA LEU A 96 -6.69 23.03 -1.75
C LEU A 96 -6.39 21.65 -1.17
N PHE A 97 -6.50 21.49 0.16
CA PHE A 97 -6.29 20.21 0.84
C PHE A 97 -7.24 19.13 0.31
N PHE A 98 -8.55 19.40 0.28
CA PHE A 98 -9.55 18.43 -0.16
C PHE A 98 -9.65 18.26 -1.69
N SER A 99 -9.10 19.18 -2.49
CA SER A 99 -9.06 19.03 -3.96
C SER A 99 -8.18 17.86 -4.44
N GLY A 100 -7.23 17.44 -3.60
CA GLY A 100 -6.41 16.24 -3.81
C GLY A 100 -7.06 14.94 -3.34
N HIS A 101 -8.22 15.01 -2.68
CA HIS A 101 -8.86 13.86 -2.05
C HIS A 101 -9.91 13.23 -2.98
N VAL A 102 -9.54 12.15 -3.70
CA VAL A 102 -10.46 11.40 -4.56
C VAL A 102 -10.68 9.99 -3.99
N PRO A 103 -11.94 9.53 -3.81
CA PRO A 103 -12.18 8.20 -3.25
C PRO A 103 -11.56 7.10 -4.12
N LEU A 104 -10.87 6.14 -3.50
CA LEU A 104 -10.18 5.00 -4.14
C LEU A 104 -11.07 4.12 -5.03
N HIS A 105 -12.39 4.17 -4.84
CA HIS A 105 -13.35 3.32 -5.51
C HIS A 105 -14.45 4.15 -6.16
N ASP A 106 -14.68 3.93 -7.46
CA ASP A 106 -15.62 4.69 -8.30
C ASP A 106 -17.08 4.24 -8.18
N ALA A 107 -17.54 3.96 -6.96
CA ALA A 107 -18.97 3.80 -6.71
C ALA A 107 -19.60 5.17 -6.45
N ARG A 108 -20.08 5.84 -7.50
CA ARG A 108 -20.70 7.17 -7.42
C ARG A 108 -21.99 7.22 -8.22
N GLY A 109 -22.96 7.94 -7.69
CA GLY A 109 -24.21 8.21 -8.38
C GLY A 109 -25.43 7.88 -7.53
N TRP A 110 -26.59 8.07 -8.14
CA TRP A 110 -27.85 7.81 -7.49
C TRP A 110 -28.03 6.32 -7.19
N TRP A 111 -28.59 6.00 -6.03
CA TRP A 111 -28.72 4.60 -5.58
C TRP A 111 -29.48 3.72 -6.58
N TRP A 112 -30.46 4.25 -7.30
CA TRP A 112 -31.19 3.49 -8.32
C TRP A 112 -30.32 3.01 -9.49
N ASN A 113 -29.16 3.64 -9.73
CA ASN A 113 -28.20 3.16 -10.74
C ASN A 113 -27.32 1.99 -10.23
N LEU A 114 -27.39 1.67 -8.93
CA LEU A 114 -26.53 0.69 -8.26
C LEU A 114 -27.30 -0.51 -7.69
N LEU A 115 -28.61 -0.34 -7.49
CA LEU A 115 -29.50 -1.39 -7.00
C LEU A 115 -29.99 -2.23 -8.19
N ALA A 116 -29.57 -3.49 -8.25
CA ALA A 116 -29.86 -4.40 -9.37
C ALA A 116 -30.94 -5.44 -9.03
N THR A 117 -31.28 -5.62 -7.75
CA THR A 117 -32.20 -6.69 -7.31
C THR A 117 -33.30 -6.16 -6.39
N PRO A 118 -34.50 -6.77 -6.40
CA PRO A 118 -35.60 -6.39 -5.49
C PRO A 118 -35.21 -6.39 -4.01
N HIS A 119 -34.38 -7.36 -3.61
CA HIS A 119 -33.83 -7.44 -2.25
C HIS A 119 -33.01 -6.20 -1.87
N GLN A 120 -32.18 -5.71 -2.80
CA GLN A 120 -31.40 -4.49 -2.56
C GLN A 120 -32.28 -3.24 -2.44
N PHE A 121 -33.35 -3.14 -3.23
CA PHE A 121 -34.35 -2.06 -3.08
C PHE A 121 -35.07 -2.14 -1.72
N ALA A 122 -35.44 -3.34 -1.27
CA ALA A 122 -36.05 -3.53 0.04
C ALA A 122 -35.11 -3.13 1.19
N LEU A 123 -33.84 -3.52 1.15
CA LEU A 123 -32.83 -3.11 2.13
C LEU A 123 -32.61 -1.60 2.13
N TRP A 124 -32.59 -0.96 0.96
CA TRP A 124 -32.48 0.48 0.85
C TRP A 124 -33.71 1.20 1.44
N GLY A 125 -34.92 0.68 1.20
CA GLY A 125 -36.15 1.18 1.82
C GLY A 125 -36.15 1.07 3.34
N ILE A 126 -35.69 -0.08 3.88
CA ILE A 126 -35.51 -0.27 5.33
C ILE A 126 -34.50 0.74 5.88
N PHE A 127 -33.38 0.95 5.20
CA PHE A 127 -32.37 1.92 5.59
C PHE A 127 -32.94 3.35 5.67
N ILE A 128 -33.70 3.78 4.64
CA ILE A 128 -34.38 5.09 4.65
C ILE A 128 -35.35 5.20 5.83
N PHE A 129 -36.14 4.15 6.08
CA PHE A 129 -37.09 4.14 7.19
C PHE A 129 -36.38 4.28 8.54
N LEU A 130 -35.25 3.59 8.75
CA LEU A 130 -34.47 3.69 9.98
C LEU A 130 -33.79 5.06 10.16
N VAL A 131 -33.26 5.63 9.08
CA VAL A 131 -32.52 6.91 9.13
C VAL A 131 -33.44 8.13 9.18
N VAL A 132 -34.65 8.05 8.60
CA VAL A 132 -35.58 9.19 8.46
C VAL A 132 -36.95 8.90 9.05
N GLY A 133 -37.55 7.77 8.69
CA GLY A 133 -38.93 7.42 9.03
C GLY A 133 -39.22 7.38 10.53
N VAL A 134 -38.34 6.74 11.31
CA VAL A 134 -38.45 6.66 12.78
C VAL A 134 -38.49 8.07 13.40
N TRP A 135 -37.58 8.94 12.99
CA TRP A 135 -37.51 10.31 13.50
C TRP A 135 -38.69 11.17 13.07
N ALA A 136 -39.17 11.01 11.83
CA ALA A 136 -40.33 11.73 11.33
C ALA A 136 -41.60 11.40 12.14
N ILE A 137 -41.83 10.12 12.43
CA ILE A 137 -42.94 9.67 13.28
C ILE A 137 -42.85 10.29 14.67
N LEU A 138 -41.66 10.24 15.29
CA LEU A 138 -41.43 10.80 16.62
C LEU A 138 -41.65 12.32 16.67
N ILE A 139 -41.14 13.05 15.69
CA ILE A 139 -41.30 14.52 15.62
C ILE A 139 -42.77 14.90 15.41
N LEU A 140 -43.49 14.19 14.56
CA LEU A 140 -44.93 14.42 14.35
C LEU A 140 -45.72 14.15 15.64
N PHE A 141 -45.41 13.07 16.34
CA PHE A 141 -46.02 12.75 17.64
C PHE A 141 -45.74 13.83 18.68
N LEU A 142 -44.50 14.30 18.81
CA LEU A 142 -44.14 15.34 19.78
C LEU A 142 -44.74 16.72 19.40
N LYS A 143 -44.91 17.00 18.11
CA LYS A 143 -45.62 18.20 17.65
C LYS A 143 -47.09 18.20 18.10
N THR A 144 -47.80 17.08 18.04
CA THR A 144 -49.20 17.04 18.53
C THR A 144 -49.31 17.28 20.02
N LYS A 145 -48.21 17.08 20.77
CA LYS A 145 -48.08 17.39 22.20
C LYS A 145 -47.60 18.82 22.48
N GLY A 146 -47.45 19.67 21.45
CA GLY A 146 -47.03 21.06 21.61
C GLY A 146 -45.55 21.24 21.97
N ALA A 147 -44.71 20.23 21.73
CA ALA A 147 -43.32 20.21 22.20
C ALA A 147 -42.36 21.16 21.45
N PHE A 148 -42.79 21.72 20.32
CA PHE A 148 -41.95 22.56 19.46
C PHE A 148 -42.68 23.84 19.07
N SER A 149 -41.95 24.95 19.04
CA SER A 149 -42.40 26.14 18.34
C SER A 149 -42.49 25.89 16.83
N PRO A 150 -43.27 26.70 16.08
CA PRO A 150 -43.34 26.58 14.61
C PRO A 150 -41.97 26.68 13.93
N ALA A 151 -41.06 27.47 14.51
CA ALA A 151 -39.71 27.70 14.01
C ALA A 151 -38.80 26.46 14.21
N GLU A 152 -38.88 25.83 15.39
CA GLU A 152 -38.13 24.60 15.70
C GLU A 152 -38.63 23.43 14.88
N PHE A 153 -39.95 23.30 14.71
CA PHE A 153 -40.54 22.27 13.86
C PHE A 153 -40.07 22.40 12.41
N GLN A 154 -40.00 23.62 11.87
CA GLN A 154 -39.46 23.86 10.53
C GLN A 154 -38.00 23.42 10.40
N LEU A 155 -37.16 23.71 11.40
CA LEU A 155 -35.75 23.31 11.41
C LEU A 155 -35.58 21.79 11.49
N LEU A 156 -36.42 21.10 12.27
CA LEU A 156 -36.46 19.64 12.34
C LEU A 156 -36.91 19.02 11.00
N CYS A 157 -37.93 19.57 10.35
CA CYS A 157 -38.36 19.12 9.02
C CYS A 157 -37.26 19.31 7.97
N LEU A 158 -36.59 20.47 7.96
CA LEU A 158 -35.45 20.72 7.07
C LEU A 158 -34.32 19.70 7.28
N SER A 159 -34.06 19.31 8.52
CA SER A 159 -33.05 18.29 8.86
C SER A 159 -33.44 16.91 8.34
N LEU A 160 -34.72 16.51 8.47
CA LEU A 160 -35.23 15.24 7.93
C LEU A 160 -35.14 15.19 6.40
N ILE A 161 -35.46 16.30 5.72
CA ILE A 161 -35.33 16.40 4.26
C ILE A 161 -33.88 16.17 3.84
N VAL A 162 -32.92 16.72 4.57
CA VAL A 162 -31.49 16.55 4.27
C VAL A 162 -31.05 15.11 4.45
N LEU A 163 -31.42 14.48 5.57
CA LEU A 163 -31.14 13.06 5.79
C LEU A 163 -31.74 12.18 4.69
N PHE A 164 -32.96 12.48 4.25
CA PHE A 164 -33.59 11.78 3.14
C PHE A 164 -32.83 11.98 1.83
N VAL A 165 -32.52 13.22 1.45
CA VAL A 165 -31.78 13.51 0.21
C VAL A 165 -30.42 12.83 0.19
N LEU A 166 -29.70 12.82 1.32
CA LEU A 166 -28.42 12.13 1.45
C LEU A 166 -28.55 10.62 1.20
N THR A 167 -29.65 9.99 1.61
CA THR A 167 -29.88 8.55 1.37
C THR A 167 -30.11 8.20 -0.11
N LEU A 168 -30.37 9.18 -0.98
CA LEU A 168 -30.62 8.97 -2.41
C LEU A 168 -29.33 8.88 -3.24
N PHE A 169 -28.21 9.38 -2.73
CA PHE A 169 -26.95 9.43 -3.45
C PHE A 169 -25.87 8.59 -2.77
N LYS A 170 -25.11 7.82 -3.57
CA LYS A 170 -23.93 7.10 -3.11
C LYS A 170 -22.66 7.82 -3.52
N TYR A 171 -21.77 8.06 -2.56
CA TYR A 171 -20.43 8.62 -2.82
C TYR A 171 -19.34 7.76 -2.18
N GLY A 172 -18.54 7.10 -3.02
CA GLY A 172 -17.49 6.19 -2.57
C GLY A 172 -18.02 4.82 -2.16
N HIS A 173 -17.12 3.85 -2.01
CA HIS A 173 -17.47 2.48 -1.64
C HIS A 173 -18.27 2.39 -0.34
N TYR A 174 -17.86 3.16 0.67
CA TYR A 174 -18.44 3.18 2.02
C TYR A 174 -19.57 4.21 2.20
N ASN A 175 -19.97 4.88 1.12
CA ASN A 175 -20.99 5.91 1.14
C ASN A 175 -20.66 7.06 2.10
N ASP A 176 -19.50 7.69 1.89
CA ASP A 176 -18.90 8.64 2.82
C ASP A 176 -19.68 9.96 2.93
N LEU A 177 -20.37 10.38 1.85
CA LEU A 177 -21.20 11.59 1.85
C LEU A 177 -22.30 11.51 2.92
N PRO A 178 -23.21 10.53 2.92
CA PRO A 178 -24.21 10.40 3.97
C PRO A 178 -23.60 10.28 5.37
N ARG A 179 -22.54 9.48 5.57
CA ARG A 179 -21.90 9.27 6.89
C ARG A 179 -21.33 10.53 7.56
N ARG A 180 -21.03 11.57 6.76
CA ARG A 180 -20.39 12.80 7.25
C ARG A 180 -21.33 13.99 7.15
N ALA A 181 -22.14 14.06 6.10
CA ALA A 181 -23.09 15.15 5.89
C ALA A 181 -24.38 14.99 6.72
N ASP A 182 -24.67 13.80 7.23
CA ASP A 182 -25.78 13.58 8.16
C ASP A 182 -25.52 14.18 9.55
N LEU A 183 -24.27 14.23 10.00
CA LEU A 183 -23.89 14.59 11.37
C LEU A 183 -24.53 15.90 11.85
N PRO A 184 -24.52 17.01 11.09
CA PRO A 184 -25.17 18.24 11.56
C PRO A 184 -26.70 18.14 11.60
N ALA A 185 -27.32 17.46 10.63
CA ALA A 185 -28.77 17.27 10.61
C ALA A 185 -29.21 16.37 11.78
N THR A 186 -28.46 15.31 12.05
CA THR A 186 -28.67 14.43 13.21
C THR A 186 -28.45 15.17 14.53
N LEU A 187 -27.46 16.06 14.61
CA LEU A 187 -27.25 16.93 15.78
C LEU A 187 -28.47 17.81 16.04
N VAL A 188 -29.09 18.38 15.00
CA VAL A 188 -30.33 19.17 15.13
C VAL A 188 -31.47 18.31 15.66
N LEU A 189 -31.64 17.09 15.14
CA LEU A 189 -32.65 16.17 15.62
C LEU A 189 -32.43 15.87 17.11
N CYS A 190 -31.20 15.51 17.51
CA CYS A 190 -30.83 15.24 18.89
C CYS A 190 -31.08 16.46 19.79
N TRP A 191 -30.68 17.66 19.35
CA TRP A 191 -30.90 18.90 20.09
C TRP A 191 -32.38 19.21 20.29
N GLY A 192 -33.18 19.17 19.22
CA GLY A 192 -34.61 19.47 19.29
C GLY A 192 -35.34 18.48 20.20
N LEU A 193 -35.01 17.20 20.10
CA LEU A 193 -35.57 16.17 20.98
C LEU A 193 -35.15 16.36 22.43
N ALA A 194 -33.87 16.62 22.70
CA ALA A 194 -33.39 16.92 24.04
C ALA A 194 -34.07 18.16 24.63
N HIS A 195 -34.31 19.19 23.80
CA HIS A 195 -35.03 20.38 24.20
C HIS A 195 -36.48 20.05 24.61
N SER A 196 -37.18 19.23 23.81
CA SER A 196 -38.56 18.81 24.12
C SER A 196 -38.68 17.94 25.38
N LEU A 197 -37.64 17.15 25.69
CA LEU A 197 -37.62 16.25 26.84
C LEU A 197 -37.08 16.92 28.12
N ARG A 198 -36.61 18.17 28.05
CA ARG A 198 -35.94 18.87 29.16
C ARG A 198 -36.80 18.98 30.42
N ALA A 199 -38.10 19.19 30.27
CA ALA A 199 -39.03 19.27 31.40
C ALA A 199 -39.28 17.90 32.06
N SER A 200 -39.38 16.83 31.27
CA SER A 200 -39.65 15.47 31.73
C SER A 200 -38.41 14.75 32.27
N PHE A 201 -37.22 15.11 31.81
CA PHE A 201 -35.95 14.49 32.19
C PHE A 201 -35.63 14.60 33.69
N PHE A 202 -35.94 15.74 34.32
CA PHE A 202 -35.68 15.94 35.74
C PHE A 202 -36.74 15.32 36.66
N GLN A 203 -37.91 14.94 36.12
CA GLN A 203 -39.03 14.40 36.90
C GLN A 203 -39.13 12.87 36.84
N ASP A 204 -38.75 12.24 35.73
CA ASP A 204 -38.90 10.79 35.56
C ASP A 204 -37.59 10.02 35.85
N LYS A 205 -37.62 9.14 36.86
CA LYS A 205 -36.48 8.30 37.24
C LYS A 205 -36.17 7.20 36.20
N TYR A 206 -37.17 6.68 35.51
CA TYR A 206 -36.99 5.60 34.53
C TYR A 206 -36.39 6.13 33.23
N LEU A 207 -36.77 7.33 32.82
CA LEU A 207 -36.19 8.00 31.65
C LEU A 207 -34.68 8.24 31.84
N ARG A 208 -34.25 8.63 33.04
CA ARG A 208 -32.83 8.84 33.40
C ARG A 208 -32.03 7.54 33.39
N VAL A 209 -32.55 6.47 33.99
CA VAL A 209 -31.90 5.15 34.00
C VAL A 209 -31.80 4.57 32.59
N GLY A 210 -32.88 4.68 31.79
CA GLY A 210 -32.90 4.23 30.40
C GLY A 210 -31.87 4.95 29.53
N LEU A 211 -31.78 6.28 29.61
CA LEU A 211 -30.76 7.07 28.90
C LEU A 211 -29.34 6.74 29.36
N GLY A 212 -29.13 6.52 30.66
CA GLY A 212 -27.85 6.08 31.21
C GLY A 212 -27.40 4.74 30.61
N LEU A 213 -28.31 3.76 30.52
CA LEU A 213 -28.03 2.47 29.90
C LEU A 213 -27.74 2.62 28.40
N VAL A 214 -28.52 3.40 27.66
CA VAL A 214 -28.26 3.65 26.22
C VAL A 214 -26.91 4.32 26.00
N ALA A 215 -26.53 5.30 26.83
CA ALA A 215 -25.23 5.95 26.74
C ALA A 215 -24.09 4.98 27.04
N ILE A 216 -24.24 4.13 28.07
CA ILE A 216 -23.26 3.08 28.42
C ILE A 216 -23.11 2.08 27.26
N PHE A 217 -24.20 1.54 26.71
CA PHE A 217 -24.16 0.57 25.61
C PHE A 217 -23.65 1.17 24.30
N SER A 218 -24.02 2.42 24.00
CA SER A 218 -23.55 3.14 22.80
C SER A 218 -22.06 3.48 22.89
N ALA A 219 -21.54 3.78 24.08
CA ALA A 219 -20.11 3.94 24.32
C ALA A 219 -19.38 2.59 24.35
N PHE A 220 -20.00 1.51 24.81
CA PHE A 220 -19.38 0.19 24.87
C PHE A 220 -19.06 -0.40 23.49
N LEU A 221 -19.81 -0.06 22.44
CA LEU A 221 -19.58 -0.64 21.11
C LEU A 221 -18.23 -0.19 20.50
N PRO A 222 -17.86 1.11 20.50
CA PRO A 222 -16.50 1.55 20.18
C PRO A 222 -15.45 1.06 21.20
N PHE A 223 -15.78 1.09 22.51
CA PHE A 223 -14.85 0.68 23.55
C PHE A 223 -14.56 -0.82 23.57
N LYS A 224 -15.45 -1.68 23.06
CA LYS A 224 -15.20 -3.13 22.92
C LYS A 224 -13.93 -3.40 22.11
N HIS A 225 -13.70 -2.63 21.06
CA HIS A 225 -12.49 -2.76 20.24
C HIS A 225 -11.23 -2.32 21.00
N HIS A 226 -11.32 -1.29 21.86
CA HIS A 226 -10.22 -0.88 22.74
C HIS A 226 -10.03 -1.80 23.95
N ALA A 227 -11.09 -2.41 24.48
CA ALA A 227 -11.02 -3.35 25.60
C ALA A 227 -10.38 -4.68 25.19
N LEU A 228 -10.45 -5.05 23.90
CA LEU A 228 -9.69 -6.17 23.35
C LEU A 228 -8.17 -5.97 23.49
N TRP A 229 -7.69 -4.72 23.57
CA TRP A 229 -6.28 -4.38 23.83
C TRP A 229 -5.81 -4.84 25.22
N LEU A 230 -6.73 -4.99 26.17
CA LEU A 230 -6.47 -5.49 27.53
C LEU A 230 -6.57 -7.03 27.62
N THR A 231 -6.85 -7.72 26.52
CA THR A 231 -6.91 -9.19 26.47
C THR A 231 -5.63 -9.77 25.89
N ALA A 232 -5.20 -10.95 26.34
CA ALA A 232 -4.01 -11.65 25.84
C ALA A 232 -4.13 -12.17 24.39
N ARG A 233 -5.15 -11.75 23.63
CA ARG A 233 -5.27 -12.10 22.22
C ARG A 233 -4.31 -11.22 21.41
N PRO A 234 -3.51 -11.78 20.49
CA PRO A 234 -2.62 -10.98 19.67
C PRO A 234 -3.45 -10.04 18.80
N TYR A 235 -3.39 -8.74 19.11
CA TYR A 235 -3.88 -7.70 18.24
C TYR A 235 -2.97 -7.68 17.00
N VAL A 236 -3.49 -8.10 15.86
CA VAL A 236 -2.85 -7.83 14.57
C VAL A 236 -3.19 -6.39 14.23
N ALA A 237 -2.35 -5.45 14.68
CA ALA A 237 -2.42 -4.09 14.22
C ALA A 237 -2.20 -4.11 12.70
N THR A 238 -3.20 -3.70 11.93
CA THR A 238 -3.03 -3.45 10.50
C THR A 238 -2.17 -2.21 10.23
N THR A 239 -1.88 -1.37 11.23
CA THR A 239 -1.02 -0.18 11.05
C THR A 239 -0.33 0.26 12.35
N ASP A 240 0.77 -0.41 12.72
CA ASP A 240 1.83 0.20 13.56
C ASP A 240 2.80 0.99 12.65
N LYS A 241 2.29 1.99 11.93
CA LYS A 241 3.12 2.90 11.14
C LYS A 241 3.04 4.30 11.75
N THR A 242 4.18 4.86 12.17
CA THR A 242 4.22 6.27 12.58
C THR A 242 4.22 7.15 11.32
N ILE A 243 3.77 8.40 11.41
CA ILE A 243 3.68 9.33 10.26
C ILE A 243 5.04 9.51 9.55
N ARG A 244 6.16 9.27 10.25
CA ARG A 244 7.52 9.34 9.67
C ARG A 244 7.89 8.11 8.82
N ASP A 245 7.14 7.02 8.94
CA ASP A 245 7.36 5.76 8.21
C ASP A 245 6.53 5.70 6.92
N PHE A 246 5.88 6.80 6.54
CA PHE A 246 5.13 6.92 5.30
C PHE A 246 6.08 7.26 4.15
N THR A 247 6.83 6.28 3.67
CA THR A 247 7.40 6.33 2.32
C THR A 247 6.24 6.34 1.32
N PRO A 248 6.18 7.30 0.39
CA PRO A 248 5.08 7.37 -0.57
C PRO A 248 5.17 6.16 -1.51
N TYR A 249 4.45 5.08 -1.20
CA TYR A 249 4.21 4.01 -2.16
C TYR A 249 3.62 4.59 -3.43
N SER A 250 3.89 3.95 -4.57
CA SER A 250 3.05 4.20 -5.73
C SER A 250 1.61 3.81 -5.35
N ILE A 251 0.72 4.80 -5.37
CA ILE A 251 -0.69 4.76 -4.99
C ILE A 251 -1.49 3.61 -5.66
N HIS A 252 -0.91 2.98 -6.69
CA HIS A 252 -1.45 1.83 -7.42
C HIS A 252 -1.26 0.48 -6.70
N TYR A 253 -0.50 0.40 -5.60
CA TYR A 253 -0.20 -0.86 -4.91
C TYR A 253 -1.21 -1.24 -3.82
N LEU A 254 -1.77 -0.25 -3.12
CA LEU A 254 -2.65 -0.45 -1.96
C LEU A 254 -3.95 -1.18 -2.31
N SER A 255 -4.54 -0.88 -3.47
CA SER A 255 -5.84 -1.47 -3.87
C SER A 255 -5.78 -2.95 -4.24
N ARG A 256 -4.59 -3.49 -4.53
CA ARG A 256 -4.41 -4.87 -5.01
C ARG A 256 -4.13 -5.89 -3.90
N TYR A 257 -3.60 -5.45 -2.76
CA TYR A 257 -3.18 -6.32 -1.66
C TYR A 257 -4.01 -6.16 -0.38
N HIS A 258 -4.57 -4.98 -0.11
CA HIS A 258 -5.41 -4.73 1.06
C HIS A 258 -6.90 -4.69 0.68
N TRP A 259 -7.40 -5.81 0.16
CA TRP A 259 -8.82 -5.93 -0.15
C TRP A 259 -9.63 -6.06 1.15
N GLY A 260 -10.18 -4.94 1.63
CA GLY A 260 -11.11 -4.92 2.77
C GLY A 260 -10.55 -4.41 4.11
N GLU A 261 -9.33 -3.89 4.16
CA GLU A 261 -8.81 -3.23 5.36
C GLU A 261 -9.03 -1.71 5.28
N PHE A 262 -9.71 -1.15 6.28
CA PHE A 262 -9.99 0.28 6.38
C PHE A 262 -8.72 1.03 6.80
N ASP A 263 -8.02 1.63 5.85
CA ASP A 263 -6.97 2.63 6.15
C ASP A 263 -7.55 4.04 5.94
N VAL A 264 -7.71 4.75 7.05
CA VAL A 264 -8.24 6.13 7.15
C VAL A 264 -7.44 7.10 6.29
N VAL A 265 -6.14 6.85 6.08
CA VAL A 265 -5.22 7.69 5.29
C VAL A 265 -5.36 7.40 3.79
N SER A 266 -5.65 6.15 3.42
CA SER A 266 -5.69 5.71 2.02
C SER A 266 -6.99 6.04 1.28
N GLN A 267 -8.09 6.33 2.01
CA GLN A 267 -9.43 6.45 1.41
C GLN A 267 -9.51 7.48 0.28
N TYR A 268 -8.63 8.49 0.27
CA TYR A 268 -8.65 9.60 -0.66
C TYR A 268 -7.27 9.88 -1.25
N LEU A 269 -6.88 9.13 -2.28
CA LEU A 269 -5.64 9.39 -3.01
C LEU A 269 -5.96 10.10 -4.32
N GLY A 270 -5.25 11.20 -4.59
CA GLY A 270 -5.50 12.03 -5.76
C GLY A 270 -5.34 11.24 -7.05
N GLU A 271 -6.38 11.28 -7.89
CA GLU A 271 -6.33 10.69 -9.24
C GLU A 271 -5.15 11.29 -10.02
N LYS A 272 -4.44 10.50 -10.84
CA LYS A 272 -3.30 10.96 -11.66
C LYS A 272 -3.62 12.20 -12.51
N LYS A 273 -4.88 12.38 -12.89
CA LYS A 273 -5.39 13.53 -13.67
C LYS A 273 -6.03 14.62 -12.81
N SER A 274 -5.99 14.53 -11.48
CA SER A 274 -6.56 15.55 -10.60
C SER A 274 -5.94 16.93 -10.88
N ALA A 275 -6.70 17.98 -10.63
CA ALA A 275 -6.18 19.35 -10.73
C ALA A 275 -5.00 19.54 -9.77
N TYR A 276 -5.06 18.95 -8.57
CA TYR A 276 -3.98 19.01 -7.60
C TYR A 276 -2.64 18.49 -8.16
N LEU A 277 -2.61 17.27 -8.71
CA LEU A 277 -1.37 16.73 -9.29
C LEU A 277 -0.91 17.49 -10.55
N ARG A 278 -1.83 18.02 -11.34
CA ARG A 278 -1.49 18.81 -12.54
C ARG A 278 -0.76 20.11 -12.23
N TYR A 279 -1.13 20.80 -11.15
CA TYR A 279 -0.64 22.14 -10.85
C TYR A 279 0.34 22.21 -9.68
N PHE A 280 0.34 21.21 -8.80
CA PHE A 280 1.11 21.25 -7.54
C PHE A 280 2.09 20.09 -7.36
N ALA A 281 2.05 19.03 -8.19
CA ALA A 281 3.06 17.98 -8.14
C ALA A 281 4.35 18.41 -8.86
N PRO A 282 5.54 18.02 -8.35
CA PRO A 282 6.80 18.33 -9.01
C PRO A 282 6.83 17.77 -10.44
N THR A 283 7.03 18.66 -11.41
CA THR A 283 7.01 18.38 -12.85
C THR A 283 8.32 17.79 -13.39
N LYS A 284 9.34 17.52 -12.55
CA LYS A 284 10.62 17.01 -13.05
C LYS A 284 10.44 15.56 -13.52
N PRO A 285 10.57 15.26 -14.84
CA PRO A 285 10.60 13.89 -15.30
C PRO A 285 11.82 13.22 -14.65
N THR A 286 11.60 12.09 -14.01
CA THR A 286 12.71 11.25 -13.56
C THR A 286 13.51 10.88 -14.81
N PRO A 287 14.82 11.17 -14.89
CA PRO A 287 15.60 10.74 -16.03
C PRO A 287 15.46 9.22 -16.20
N PRO A 288 15.34 8.72 -17.44
CA PRO A 288 15.13 7.30 -17.69
C PRO A 288 16.26 6.50 -17.04
N ARG A 289 15.91 5.39 -16.39
CA ARG A 289 16.90 4.54 -15.73
C ARG A 289 17.85 3.95 -16.78
N GLN A 290 19.14 3.99 -16.48
CA GLN A 290 20.16 3.30 -17.28
C GLN A 290 20.15 1.82 -16.90
N LEU A 291 19.49 1.02 -17.73
CA LEU A 291 19.33 -0.41 -17.52
C LEU A 291 20.41 -1.21 -18.24
N THR A 292 21.11 -2.09 -17.50
CA THR A 292 22.00 -3.11 -18.03
C THR A 292 21.31 -4.47 -17.91
N ASN A 293 21.10 -5.15 -19.04
CA ASN A 293 20.44 -6.46 -19.02
C ASN A 293 21.49 -7.55 -18.88
N ALA A 294 21.27 -8.47 -17.94
CA ALA A 294 22.23 -9.49 -17.60
C ALA A 294 21.60 -10.88 -17.45
N PHE A 295 22.46 -11.89 -17.42
CA PHE A 295 22.13 -13.24 -16.97
C PHE A 295 23.19 -13.75 -16.00
N TYR A 296 22.79 -14.62 -15.08
CA TYR A 296 23.73 -15.52 -14.42
C TYR A 296 24.02 -16.72 -15.31
N TYR A 297 25.25 -17.23 -15.22
CA TYR A 297 25.70 -18.51 -15.75
C TYR A 297 26.41 -19.30 -14.64
N TRP A 298 25.80 -20.39 -14.20
CA TRP A 298 26.11 -21.13 -12.97
C TRP A 298 26.42 -22.61 -13.26
N LYS A 299 27.26 -22.86 -14.28
CA LYS A 299 27.75 -24.20 -14.65
C LYS A 299 29.29 -24.21 -14.56
N SER A 300 29.89 -25.36 -14.26
CA SER A 300 31.35 -25.51 -14.23
C SER A 300 31.99 -25.56 -15.62
N GLU A 301 31.21 -25.82 -16.66
CA GLU A 301 31.66 -25.69 -18.05
C GLU A 301 30.95 -24.49 -18.66
N PHE A 302 31.71 -23.52 -19.17
CA PHE A 302 31.18 -22.40 -19.94
C PHE A 302 31.18 -22.76 -21.42
N SER A 303 29.98 -23.06 -21.92
CA SER A 303 29.67 -23.25 -23.33
C SER A 303 28.21 -22.91 -23.55
N LEU A 304 27.96 -21.99 -24.47
CA LEU A 304 26.65 -21.53 -24.86
C LEU A 304 26.19 -22.27 -26.11
N SER A 305 25.03 -22.90 -26.01
CA SER A 305 24.28 -23.38 -27.17
C SER A 305 23.86 -22.23 -28.07
N GLU A 306 23.57 -22.53 -29.34
CA GLU A 306 22.99 -21.56 -30.28
C GLU A 306 21.68 -20.94 -29.76
N TYR A 307 20.92 -21.72 -28.98
CA TYR A 307 19.72 -21.22 -28.31
C TYR A 307 20.04 -20.12 -27.28
N GLU A 308 21.05 -20.33 -26.43
CA GLU A 308 21.47 -19.34 -25.43
C GLU A 308 22.08 -18.10 -26.11
N LYS A 309 22.94 -18.27 -27.12
CA LYS A 309 23.50 -17.16 -27.91
C LYS A 309 22.40 -16.29 -28.52
N LYS A 310 21.40 -16.92 -29.14
CA LYS A 310 20.23 -16.22 -29.70
C LYS A 310 19.42 -15.51 -28.62
N ALA A 311 19.22 -16.13 -27.46
CA ALA A 311 18.51 -15.51 -26.34
C ALA A 311 19.24 -14.27 -25.81
N LEU A 312 20.57 -14.29 -25.74
CA LEU A 312 21.37 -13.11 -25.37
C LEU A 312 21.16 -11.95 -26.35
N ALA A 313 21.30 -12.22 -27.65
CA ALA A 313 21.12 -11.21 -28.69
C ALA A 313 19.71 -10.62 -28.72
N GLN A 314 18.68 -11.47 -28.66
CA GLN A 314 17.27 -11.05 -28.72
C GLN A 314 16.83 -10.19 -27.53
N ASN A 315 17.39 -10.43 -26.35
CA ASN A 315 17.02 -9.69 -25.14
C ASN A 315 17.96 -8.50 -24.85
N GLY A 316 18.87 -8.19 -25.78
CA GLY A 316 19.86 -7.11 -25.62
C GLY A 316 20.73 -7.32 -24.37
N ILE A 317 21.09 -8.57 -24.09
CA ILE A 317 21.94 -8.91 -22.95
C ILE A 317 23.37 -8.49 -23.28
N ASN A 318 23.99 -7.71 -22.40
CA ASN A 318 25.34 -7.20 -22.58
C ASN A 318 26.26 -7.52 -21.38
N LYS A 319 25.75 -8.20 -20.36
CA LYS A 319 26.50 -8.61 -19.17
C LYS A 319 26.18 -10.06 -18.75
N LEU A 320 27.19 -10.84 -18.36
CA LEU A 320 27.05 -12.17 -17.76
C LEU A 320 27.71 -12.26 -16.40
N TYR A 321 26.98 -12.66 -15.36
CA TYR A 321 27.55 -13.07 -14.07
C TYR A 321 27.92 -14.55 -14.15
N ILE A 322 29.22 -14.85 -14.27
CA ILE A 322 29.71 -16.21 -14.48
C ILE A 322 30.27 -16.72 -13.16
N ARG A 323 29.78 -17.88 -12.70
CA ARG A 323 30.36 -18.56 -11.54
C ARG A 323 31.75 -19.08 -11.89
N PHE A 324 32.77 -18.45 -11.33
CA PHE A 324 34.18 -18.81 -11.58
C PHE A 324 34.61 -20.00 -10.74
N PHE A 325 34.26 -20.02 -9.46
CA PHE A 325 34.52 -21.13 -8.55
C PHE A 325 33.74 -20.91 -7.25
N ASP A 326 33.64 -21.97 -6.47
CA ASP A 326 33.16 -21.93 -5.10
C ASP A 326 34.36 -21.93 -4.15
N VAL A 327 34.22 -21.33 -2.98
CA VAL A 327 35.19 -21.38 -1.89
C VAL A 327 34.55 -22.14 -0.74
N ASP A 328 35.20 -23.24 -0.38
CA ASP A 328 34.68 -24.15 0.62
C ASP A 328 35.75 -24.63 1.59
N TRP A 329 35.34 -24.94 2.82
CA TRP A 329 36.24 -25.46 3.84
C TRP A 329 36.56 -26.94 3.58
N ASP A 330 37.82 -27.23 3.34
CA ASP A 330 38.30 -28.60 3.31
C ASP A 330 38.64 -29.09 4.74
N PRO A 331 37.92 -30.10 5.26
CA PRO A 331 38.19 -30.62 6.60
C PRO A 331 39.56 -31.32 6.71
N VAL A 332 40.15 -31.79 5.61
CA VAL A 332 41.43 -32.51 5.61
C VAL A 332 42.59 -31.53 5.71
N SER A 333 42.71 -30.61 4.76
CA SER A 333 43.78 -29.59 4.79
C SER A 333 43.54 -28.49 5.83
N LYS A 334 42.32 -28.41 6.41
CA LYS A 334 41.88 -27.34 7.32
C LYS A 334 42.07 -25.95 6.71
N GLN A 335 41.75 -25.82 5.43
CA GLN A 335 41.87 -24.56 4.69
C GLN A 335 40.65 -24.32 3.80
N ALA A 336 40.43 -23.05 3.46
CA ALA A 336 39.49 -22.66 2.42
C ALA A 336 40.12 -22.96 1.05
N VAL A 337 39.44 -23.77 0.22
CA VAL A 337 39.95 -24.19 -1.08
C VAL A 337 38.94 -23.90 -2.20
N PRO A 338 39.40 -23.60 -3.42
CA PRO A 338 38.51 -23.47 -4.56
C PRO A 338 37.93 -24.83 -4.96
N LYS A 339 36.63 -24.87 -5.22
CA LYS A 339 35.88 -26.03 -5.75
C LYS A 339 35.14 -25.63 -7.02
N ALA A 340 34.78 -26.63 -7.83
CA ALA A 340 33.95 -26.47 -9.02
C ALA A 340 34.41 -25.35 -9.98
N VAL A 341 35.73 -25.19 -10.12
CA VAL A 341 36.36 -24.15 -10.95
C VAL A 341 35.84 -24.24 -12.39
N VAL A 342 35.47 -23.09 -12.94
CA VAL A 342 34.95 -22.98 -14.29
C VAL A 342 36.01 -23.34 -15.33
N TYR A 343 35.58 -24.07 -16.33
CA TYR A 343 36.33 -24.39 -17.54
C TYR A 343 35.65 -23.73 -18.74
N PHE A 344 36.37 -22.89 -19.47
CA PHE A 344 35.85 -22.17 -20.63
C PHE A 344 36.17 -22.95 -21.90
N LYS A 345 35.14 -23.43 -22.61
CA LYS A 345 35.28 -23.99 -23.97
C LYS A 345 35.26 -22.92 -25.05
N GLU A 346 34.65 -21.78 -24.74
CA GLU A 346 34.62 -20.60 -25.58
C GLU A 346 34.64 -19.34 -24.72
N ASN A 347 34.95 -18.20 -25.35
CA ASN A 347 34.94 -16.91 -24.68
C ASN A 347 33.49 -16.39 -24.54
N PRO A 348 33.16 -15.72 -23.42
CA PRO A 348 31.86 -15.04 -23.29
C PRO A 348 31.66 -14.02 -24.41
N PRO A 349 30.50 -14.01 -25.10
CA PRO A 349 30.24 -13.11 -26.22
C PRO A 349 29.93 -11.66 -25.79
N VAL A 350 29.83 -11.42 -24.48
CA VAL A 350 29.50 -10.13 -23.86
C VAL A 350 30.36 -9.94 -22.61
N THR A 351 30.35 -8.74 -22.02
CA THR A 351 31.09 -8.45 -20.79
C THR A 351 30.72 -9.44 -19.69
N PHE A 352 31.70 -9.98 -18.98
CA PHE A 352 31.47 -10.90 -17.87
C PHE A 352 31.88 -10.31 -16.52
N VAL A 353 31.23 -10.79 -15.46
CA VAL A 353 31.53 -10.50 -14.06
C VAL A 353 31.90 -11.81 -13.38
N PRO A 354 33.18 -12.00 -13.00
CA PRO A 354 33.59 -13.14 -12.18
C PRO A 354 32.79 -13.17 -10.89
N THR A 355 32.05 -14.26 -10.68
CA THR A 355 31.24 -14.48 -9.48
C THR A 355 31.83 -15.63 -8.67
N VAL A 356 32.11 -15.39 -7.39
CA VAL A 356 32.68 -16.39 -6.49
C VAL A 356 31.69 -16.70 -5.38
N PHE A 357 31.28 -17.95 -5.26
CA PHE A 357 30.40 -18.40 -4.18
C PHE A 357 31.22 -18.80 -2.95
N ILE A 358 30.80 -18.38 -1.76
CA ILE A 358 31.50 -18.72 -0.51
C ILE A 358 30.51 -19.35 0.47
N THR A 359 30.83 -20.56 0.94
CA THR A 359 29.98 -21.24 1.92
C THR A 359 30.12 -20.60 3.32
N ASN A 360 29.01 -20.52 4.07
CA ASN A 360 29.05 -20.01 5.45
C ASN A 360 30.02 -20.77 6.34
N ARG A 361 30.08 -22.10 6.20
CA ARG A 361 30.99 -22.95 6.98
C ARG A 361 32.46 -22.59 6.79
N THR A 362 32.84 -22.04 5.62
CA THR A 362 34.18 -21.50 5.41
C THR A 362 34.41 -20.32 6.34
N LEU A 363 33.49 -19.36 6.36
CA LEU A 363 33.59 -18.16 7.18
C LEU A 363 33.56 -18.45 8.69
N GLU A 364 32.82 -19.48 9.12
CA GLU A 364 32.77 -19.94 10.52
C GLU A 364 34.10 -20.52 10.99
N LYS A 365 34.85 -21.16 10.09
CA LYS A 365 36.09 -21.88 10.43
C LYS A 365 37.36 -21.07 10.18
N LEU A 366 37.27 -19.95 9.46
CA LEU A 366 38.40 -19.08 9.22
C LEU A 366 38.89 -18.43 10.52
N SER A 367 40.20 -18.49 10.74
CA SER A 367 40.87 -17.65 11.73
C SER A 367 40.91 -16.20 11.25
N TRP A 368 41.14 -15.26 12.16
CA TRP A 368 41.17 -13.83 11.83
C TRP A 368 42.26 -13.50 10.78
N GLY A 369 43.45 -14.10 10.90
CA GLY A 369 44.52 -13.97 9.89
C GLY A 369 44.22 -14.67 8.56
N GLY A 370 43.38 -15.72 8.57
CA GLY A 370 43.01 -16.46 7.37
C GLY A 370 42.11 -15.69 6.40
N VAL A 371 41.45 -14.61 6.86
CA VAL A 371 40.58 -13.79 6.00
C VAL A 371 41.38 -13.02 4.95
N GLU A 372 42.51 -12.43 5.33
CA GLU A 372 43.36 -11.68 4.39
C GLU A 372 44.03 -12.62 3.38
N GLU A 373 44.54 -13.76 3.86
CA GLU A 373 45.12 -14.78 2.98
C GLU A 373 44.08 -15.31 1.97
N LEU A 374 42.85 -15.54 2.42
CA LEU A 374 41.77 -15.95 1.53
C LEU A 374 41.45 -14.87 0.49
N ALA A 375 41.40 -13.59 0.88
CA ALA A 375 41.18 -12.50 -0.06
C ALA A 375 42.24 -12.46 -1.17
N LYS A 376 43.53 -12.62 -0.82
CA LYS A 376 44.64 -12.69 -1.78
C LYS A 376 44.47 -13.88 -2.74
N LYS A 377 44.23 -15.07 -2.21
CA LYS A 377 44.02 -16.30 -3.00
C LYS A 377 42.83 -16.18 -3.97
N ILE A 378 41.71 -15.60 -3.52
CA ILE A 378 40.53 -15.37 -4.38
C ILE A 378 40.90 -14.41 -5.52
N THR A 379 41.51 -13.27 -5.21
CA THR A 379 41.91 -12.26 -6.21
C THR A 379 42.90 -12.83 -7.24
N GLU A 380 43.92 -13.56 -6.79
CA GLU A 380 44.89 -14.21 -7.68
C GLU A 380 44.23 -15.26 -8.59
N LYS A 381 43.30 -16.05 -8.05
CA LYS A 381 42.56 -17.05 -8.83
C LYS A 381 41.67 -16.39 -9.87
N ILE A 382 40.94 -15.32 -9.52
CA ILE A 382 40.13 -14.54 -10.46
C ILE A 382 41.02 -13.97 -11.57
N LYS A 383 42.16 -13.36 -11.22
CA LYS A 383 43.11 -12.81 -12.19
C LYS A 383 43.61 -13.88 -13.16
N THR A 384 44.00 -15.04 -12.65
CA THR A 384 44.50 -16.17 -13.46
C THR A 384 43.45 -16.68 -14.44
N LEU A 385 42.21 -16.90 -13.98
CA LEU A 385 41.12 -17.37 -14.83
C LEU A 385 40.72 -16.30 -15.86
N SER A 386 40.63 -15.04 -15.46
CA SER A 386 40.27 -13.93 -16.35
C SER A 386 41.32 -13.71 -17.45
N ALA A 387 42.61 -13.84 -17.13
CA ALA A 387 43.70 -13.72 -18.09
C ALA A 387 43.66 -14.83 -19.17
N THR A 388 43.07 -15.98 -18.86
CA THR A 388 42.95 -17.10 -19.82
C THR A 388 41.90 -16.80 -20.90
N ILE A 389 40.82 -16.07 -20.55
CA ILE A 389 39.70 -15.81 -21.47
C ILE A 389 39.74 -14.42 -22.11
N ALA A 390 40.32 -13.44 -21.45
CA ALA A 390 40.34 -12.05 -21.90
C ALA A 390 41.62 -11.34 -21.43
N PRO A 391 42.80 -11.75 -21.95
CA PRO A 391 44.10 -11.26 -21.46
C PRO A 391 44.26 -9.73 -21.55
N ASN A 392 43.56 -9.09 -22.50
CA ASN A 392 43.66 -7.65 -22.77
C ASN A 392 42.43 -6.85 -22.30
N GLN A 393 41.49 -7.46 -21.56
CA GLN A 393 40.33 -6.74 -21.04
C GLN A 393 40.36 -6.69 -19.51
N PRO A 394 40.33 -5.49 -18.90
CA PRO A 394 40.27 -5.39 -17.45
C PRO A 394 38.93 -5.89 -16.93
N VAL A 395 38.97 -6.66 -15.84
CA VAL A 395 37.77 -7.02 -15.08
C VAL A 395 37.22 -5.78 -14.38
N THR A 396 36.06 -5.29 -14.82
CA THR A 396 35.47 -4.04 -14.30
C THR A 396 34.64 -4.27 -13.02
N GLU A 397 34.17 -5.49 -12.80
CA GLU A 397 33.35 -5.85 -11.65
C GLU A 397 33.70 -7.28 -11.21
N VAL A 398 33.74 -7.53 -9.90
CA VAL A 398 33.79 -8.87 -9.28
C VAL A 398 32.63 -8.97 -8.30
N GLN A 399 31.92 -10.10 -8.34
CA GLN A 399 30.81 -10.35 -7.42
C GLN A 399 31.13 -11.49 -6.45
N ILE A 400 30.79 -11.30 -5.18
CA ILE A 400 30.84 -12.34 -4.16
C ILE A 400 29.43 -12.78 -3.79
N ASP A 401 29.15 -14.07 -3.93
CA ASP A 401 27.91 -14.69 -3.50
C ASP A 401 28.10 -15.38 -2.16
N CYS A 402 27.45 -14.86 -1.11
CA CYS A 402 27.48 -15.47 0.21
C CYS A 402 26.21 -15.14 0.97
N ASP A 403 25.53 -16.17 1.48
CA ASP A 403 24.34 -16.01 2.32
C ASP A 403 24.72 -15.80 3.79
N TRP A 404 25.48 -14.73 4.09
CA TRP A 404 26.04 -14.54 5.43
C TRP A 404 24.96 -14.49 6.53
N SER A 405 25.31 -15.02 7.70
CA SER A 405 24.46 -15.04 8.90
C SER A 405 24.94 -14.00 9.91
N LEU A 406 24.24 -13.88 11.04
CA LEU A 406 24.70 -13.04 12.16
C LEU A 406 26.07 -13.46 12.69
N SER A 407 26.37 -14.78 12.73
CA SER A 407 27.64 -15.30 13.21
C SER A 407 28.78 -15.08 12.20
N THR A 408 28.51 -15.17 10.89
CA THR A 408 29.53 -15.03 9.85
C THR A 408 29.69 -13.60 9.32
N ARG A 409 28.78 -12.69 9.65
CA ARG A 409 28.76 -11.28 9.21
C ARG A 409 30.12 -10.60 9.33
N ARG A 410 30.75 -10.69 10.51
CA ARG A 410 32.02 -10.00 10.78
C ARG A 410 33.13 -10.50 9.85
N SER A 411 33.30 -11.81 9.74
CA SER A 411 34.29 -12.43 8.87
C SER A 411 34.02 -12.12 7.40
N TYR A 412 32.75 -12.16 6.98
CA TYR A 412 32.35 -11.83 5.61
C TYR A 412 32.68 -10.38 5.24
N PHE A 413 32.31 -9.41 6.08
CA PHE A 413 32.54 -7.99 5.78
C PHE A 413 34.02 -7.63 5.82
N GLN A 414 34.79 -8.28 6.70
CA GLN A 414 36.25 -8.18 6.67
C GLN A 414 36.81 -8.77 5.37
N LEU A 415 36.31 -9.91 4.92
CA LEU A 415 36.74 -10.51 3.65
C LEU A 415 36.46 -9.57 2.46
N LEU A 416 35.26 -8.99 2.38
CA LEU A 416 34.90 -8.01 1.34
C LEU A 416 35.81 -6.79 1.37
N THR A 417 36.12 -6.28 2.57
CA THR A 417 37.03 -5.15 2.74
C THR A 417 38.44 -5.47 2.24
N GLN A 418 38.96 -6.68 2.53
CA GLN A 418 40.27 -7.11 2.06
C GLN A 418 40.29 -7.38 0.54
N LEU A 419 39.22 -7.98 0.01
CA LEU A 419 39.06 -8.16 -1.44
C LEU A 419 39.11 -6.82 -2.17
N ASN A 420 38.38 -5.81 -1.68
CA ASN A 420 38.38 -4.48 -2.28
C ASN A 420 39.77 -3.80 -2.28
N LYS A 421 40.66 -4.15 -1.34
CA LYS A 421 42.05 -3.66 -1.31
C LYS A 421 42.96 -4.39 -2.29
N HIS A 422 42.73 -5.68 -2.53
CA HIS A 422 43.57 -6.50 -3.39
C HIS A 422 43.14 -6.46 -4.87
N LEU A 423 41.88 -6.15 -5.14
CA LEU A 423 41.39 -5.94 -6.50
C LEU A 423 42.01 -4.66 -7.11
N PRO A 424 42.17 -4.59 -8.44
CA PRO A 424 42.59 -3.37 -9.12
C PRO A 424 41.67 -2.19 -8.78
N THR A 425 42.21 -0.97 -8.71
CA THR A 425 41.46 0.24 -8.31
C THR A 425 40.22 0.52 -9.17
N GLN A 426 40.24 0.12 -10.44
CA GLN A 426 39.13 0.26 -11.38
C GLN A 426 38.07 -0.86 -11.29
N THR A 427 38.32 -1.91 -10.51
CA THR A 427 37.42 -3.05 -10.36
C THR A 427 36.44 -2.79 -9.22
N THR A 428 35.16 -2.79 -9.56
CA THR A 428 34.08 -2.62 -8.58
C THR A 428 33.76 -3.95 -7.89
N LEU A 429 33.66 -3.96 -6.56
CA LEU A 429 33.16 -5.12 -5.81
C LEU A 429 31.64 -5.02 -5.63
N SER A 430 30.92 -6.10 -5.96
CA SER A 430 29.50 -6.27 -5.68
C SER A 430 29.24 -7.55 -4.87
N ALA A 431 28.09 -7.66 -4.23
CA ALA A 431 27.71 -8.84 -3.45
C ALA A 431 26.24 -9.23 -3.68
N THR A 432 25.92 -10.52 -3.62
CA THR A 432 24.52 -10.96 -3.58
C THR A 432 23.89 -10.66 -2.23
N ILE A 433 22.58 -10.41 -2.22
CA ILE A 433 21.82 -10.06 -1.01
C ILE A 433 20.49 -10.82 -1.02
N ARG A 434 20.19 -11.52 0.07
CA ARG A 434 18.91 -12.22 0.28
C ARG A 434 17.85 -11.29 0.85
N LEU A 435 16.58 -11.61 0.60
CA LEU A 435 15.42 -10.86 1.11
C LEU A 435 15.43 -10.66 2.62
N HIS A 436 15.84 -11.68 3.39
CA HIS A 436 15.90 -11.54 4.85
C HIS A 436 17.04 -10.59 5.29
N GLN A 437 18.14 -10.52 4.55
CA GLN A 437 19.25 -9.57 4.80
C GLN A 437 18.84 -8.13 4.47
N ILE A 438 17.94 -7.95 3.49
CA ILE A 438 17.25 -6.66 3.24
C ILE A 438 16.36 -6.30 4.42
N LYS A 439 15.43 -7.20 4.81
CA LYS A 439 14.47 -6.95 5.88
C LYS A 439 15.13 -6.59 7.22
N PHE A 440 16.22 -7.27 7.55
CA PHE A 440 16.87 -7.16 8.84
C PHE A 440 18.24 -6.47 8.78
N TYR A 441 18.47 -5.60 7.78
CA TYR A 441 19.79 -5.01 7.49
C TYR A 441 20.44 -4.28 8.68
N ARG A 442 19.64 -3.74 9.61
CA ARG A 442 20.14 -3.13 10.85
C ARG A 442 20.86 -4.14 11.76
N THR A 443 20.50 -5.41 11.68
CA THR A 443 21.10 -6.52 12.45
C THR A 443 22.09 -7.32 11.60
N THR A 444 21.69 -7.75 10.40
CA THR A 444 22.52 -8.52 9.47
C THR A 444 23.64 -7.68 8.86
N GLY A 445 23.55 -6.36 8.96
CA GLY A 445 24.51 -5.42 8.41
C GLY A 445 24.32 -5.17 6.91
N VAL A 446 25.02 -4.15 6.43
CA VAL A 446 25.10 -3.78 5.00
C VAL A 446 26.53 -4.09 4.54
N PRO A 447 26.72 -4.92 3.50
CA PRO A 447 28.07 -5.31 3.09
C PRO A 447 28.85 -4.10 2.55
N PRO A 448 30.17 -3.99 2.84
CA PRO A 448 31.00 -2.87 2.41
C PRO A 448 31.42 -3.03 0.93
N VAL A 449 30.45 -2.92 0.03
CA VAL A 449 30.61 -3.06 -1.42
C VAL A 449 29.94 -1.88 -2.13
N ALA A 450 30.18 -1.71 -3.43
CA ALA A 450 29.60 -0.60 -4.18
C ALA A 450 28.10 -0.81 -4.49
N ARG A 451 27.70 -2.06 -4.72
CA ARG A 451 26.33 -2.44 -5.13
C ARG A 451 25.96 -3.83 -4.63
N GLY A 452 24.67 -4.06 -4.41
CA GLY A 452 24.12 -5.35 -4.01
C GLY A 452 23.23 -5.96 -5.10
N MET A 453 23.37 -7.24 -5.41
CA MET A 453 22.42 -7.97 -6.26
C MET A 453 21.32 -8.59 -5.39
N LEU A 454 20.12 -8.03 -5.42
CA LEU A 454 18.96 -8.59 -4.74
C LEU A 454 18.51 -9.89 -5.40
N MET A 455 18.69 -10.99 -4.66
CA MET A 455 18.25 -12.33 -5.03
C MET A 455 16.75 -12.47 -4.76
N TYR A 456 15.91 -12.05 -5.71
CA TYR A 456 14.45 -11.99 -5.54
C TYR A 456 13.77 -13.34 -5.84
N TYR A 457 14.20 -14.38 -5.13
CA TYR A 457 13.69 -15.75 -5.23
C TYR A 457 14.15 -16.60 -4.03
N ASN A 458 13.75 -17.88 -3.99
CA ASN A 458 13.95 -18.79 -2.87
C ASN A 458 13.29 -18.25 -1.59
N MET A 459 12.00 -17.92 -1.70
CA MET A 459 11.22 -17.18 -0.69
C MET A 459 10.55 -18.08 0.36
N GLY A 460 10.40 -19.37 0.11
CA GLY A 460 9.67 -20.29 0.98
C GLY A 460 10.51 -21.44 1.51
N ASP A 461 10.01 -22.11 2.57
CA ASP A 461 10.56 -23.40 2.98
C ASP A 461 10.09 -24.48 2.00
N TRP A 462 10.98 -24.89 1.11
CA TRP A 462 10.73 -25.94 0.13
C TRP A 462 10.41 -27.29 0.80
N LYS A 463 10.86 -27.54 2.04
CA LYS A 463 10.62 -28.80 2.75
C LYS A 463 9.19 -28.89 3.29
N SER A 464 8.59 -27.77 3.65
CA SER A 464 7.21 -27.70 4.17
C SER A 464 6.20 -28.12 3.11
N LEU A 465 5.28 -29.03 3.47
CA LEU A 465 4.18 -29.46 2.60
C LEU A 465 3.16 -28.35 2.32
N ARG A 466 3.11 -27.31 3.17
CA ARG A 466 2.17 -26.18 3.01
C ARG A 466 2.64 -25.15 1.99
N THR A 467 3.91 -25.18 1.62
CA THR A 467 4.45 -24.29 0.61
C THR A 467 3.88 -24.66 -0.75
N GLU A 468 3.36 -23.71 -1.51
CA GLU A 468 2.88 -23.97 -2.87
C GLU A 468 3.99 -23.76 -3.91
N ASN A 469 4.80 -22.72 -3.70
CA ASN A 469 5.94 -22.38 -4.52
C ASN A 469 7.02 -21.73 -3.65
N SER A 470 8.16 -22.39 -3.50
CA SER A 470 9.29 -21.87 -2.72
C SER A 470 10.25 -21.02 -3.55
N ILE A 471 10.16 -21.10 -4.89
CA ILE A 471 10.98 -20.32 -5.83
C ILE A 471 10.57 -18.85 -5.78
N LEU A 472 9.30 -18.55 -6.07
CA LEU A 472 8.78 -17.19 -6.16
C LEU A 472 7.31 -17.17 -5.71
N ASP A 473 7.07 -16.65 -4.50
CA ASP A 473 5.74 -16.49 -3.91
C ASP A 473 5.44 -15.00 -3.74
N LEU A 474 4.48 -14.47 -4.51
CA LEU A 474 4.16 -13.05 -4.52
C LEU A 474 3.63 -12.54 -3.17
N THR A 475 2.98 -13.41 -2.39
CA THR A 475 2.51 -13.08 -1.04
C THR A 475 3.66 -12.86 -0.08
N THR A 476 4.71 -13.67 -0.18
CA THR A 476 5.94 -13.50 0.58
C THR A 476 6.74 -12.32 0.06
N ALA A 477 6.82 -12.16 -1.26
CA ALA A 477 7.56 -11.10 -1.93
C ALA A 477 7.08 -9.70 -1.54
N SER A 478 5.75 -9.48 -1.46
CA SER A 478 5.16 -8.20 -1.09
C SER A 478 5.53 -7.73 0.31
N ARG A 479 5.79 -8.67 1.24
CA ARG A 479 6.24 -8.35 2.61
C ARG A 479 7.64 -7.74 2.70
N TYR A 480 8.38 -7.73 1.60
CA TYR A 480 9.73 -7.16 1.54
C TYR A 480 9.81 -5.82 0.81
N ALA A 481 8.73 -5.35 0.16
CA ALA A 481 8.74 -4.14 -0.68
C ALA A 481 9.25 -2.90 0.08
N ASP A 482 8.64 -2.61 1.24
CA ASP A 482 9.01 -1.51 2.14
C ASP A 482 10.51 -1.48 2.43
N TYR A 483 11.07 -2.64 2.77
CA TYR A 483 12.47 -2.77 3.16
C TYR A 483 13.45 -2.63 1.98
N ILE A 484 13.00 -2.89 0.75
CA ILE A 484 13.81 -2.71 -0.46
C ILE A 484 14.01 -1.22 -0.73
N SER A 485 12.96 -0.42 -0.58
CA SER A 485 13.01 1.04 -0.70
C SER A 485 13.93 1.68 0.35
N ASP A 486 13.95 1.14 1.57
CA ASP A 486 14.74 1.67 2.69
C ASP A 486 16.20 1.16 2.74
N TYR A 487 16.57 0.21 1.88
CA TYR A 487 17.90 -0.41 1.93
C TYR A 487 18.99 0.60 1.48
N PRO A 488 20.02 0.86 2.30
CA PRO A 488 20.94 1.99 2.06
C PRO A 488 21.96 1.77 0.93
N LEU A 489 22.13 0.53 0.46
CA LEU A 489 23.08 0.19 -0.60
C LEU A 489 22.34 0.12 -1.95
N PRO A 490 22.89 0.68 -3.04
CA PRO A 490 22.30 0.53 -4.38
C PRO A 490 22.10 -0.93 -4.78
N LEU A 491 20.83 -1.31 -4.97
CA LEU A 491 20.43 -2.64 -5.45
C LEU A 491 20.36 -2.78 -6.99
N ASP A 492 21.01 -3.82 -7.49
CA ASP A 492 20.72 -4.56 -8.70
C ASP A 492 19.72 -5.68 -8.41
N VAL A 493 19.10 -6.27 -9.43
CA VAL A 493 18.04 -7.29 -9.24
C VAL A 493 18.30 -8.50 -10.09
N VAL A 494 18.01 -9.68 -9.52
CA VAL A 494 17.89 -10.91 -10.29
C VAL A 494 16.55 -11.62 -10.04
N LEU A 495 15.91 -12.05 -11.13
CA LEU A 495 14.69 -12.86 -11.10
C LEU A 495 14.92 -14.31 -11.55
N PRO A 496 14.16 -15.29 -11.01
CA PRO A 496 14.36 -16.71 -11.27
C PRO A 496 13.72 -17.17 -12.59
N LEU A 497 14.52 -17.64 -13.54
CA LEU A 497 14.12 -18.45 -14.69
C LEU A 497 14.52 -19.91 -14.48
N PHE A 498 13.97 -20.54 -13.45
CA PHE A 498 14.11 -21.98 -13.23
C PHE A 498 12.83 -22.57 -12.63
N ARG A 499 12.77 -23.89 -12.65
CA ARG A 499 11.66 -24.69 -12.15
C ARG A 499 12.16 -26.02 -11.61
N TRP A 500 11.38 -26.63 -10.74
CA TRP A 500 11.63 -27.98 -10.25
C TRP A 500 10.35 -28.69 -9.84
N ALA A 501 10.47 -30.00 -9.61
CA ALA A 501 9.52 -30.73 -8.80
C ALA A 501 10.19 -31.25 -7.53
N ILE A 502 9.51 -31.10 -6.40
CA ILE A 502 9.93 -31.66 -5.12
C ILE A 502 9.23 -33.01 -4.96
N PHE A 503 10.04 -34.06 -4.84
CA PHE A 503 9.59 -35.44 -4.66
C PHE A 503 9.37 -35.75 -3.19
N TYR A 504 8.20 -36.30 -2.86
CA TYR A 504 7.81 -36.69 -1.51
C TYR A 504 7.41 -38.16 -1.45
N ARG A 505 7.75 -38.80 -0.33
CA ARG A 505 7.26 -40.13 0.05
C ARG A 505 6.78 -40.11 1.50
N ASN A 506 5.57 -40.60 1.75
CA ASN A 506 4.95 -40.61 3.08
C ASN A 506 5.01 -39.23 3.77
N GLY A 507 4.76 -38.16 3.01
CA GLY A 507 4.79 -36.77 3.49
C GLY A 507 6.19 -36.17 3.72
N ARG A 508 7.27 -36.92 3.49
CA ARG A 508 8.65 -36.43 3.68
C ARG A 508 9.28 -36.02 2.34
N PRO A 509 9.86 -34.81 2.22
CA PRO A 509 10.59 -34.41 1.02
C PRO A 509 11.87 -35.25 0.90
N LEU A 510 12.11 -35.80 -0.28
CA LEU A 510 13.27 -36.65 -0.56
C LEU A 510 14.27 -36.02 -1.52
N LYS A 511 13.81 -35.37 -2.59
CA LYS A 511 14.69 -34.84 -3.64
C LYS A 511 14.05 -33.68 -4.40
N ILE A 512 14.85 -32.70 -4.80
CA ILE A 512 14.49 -31.69 -5.81
C ILE A 512 14.94 -32.21 -7.16
N ILE A 513 14.03 -32.20 -8.15
CA ILE A 513 14.32 -32.58 -9.53
C ILE A 513 14.15 -31.34 -10.40
N ASN A 514 15.27 -30.83 -10.91
CA ASN A 514 15.31 -29.60 -11.72
C ASN A 514 14.64 -29.79 -13.09
N HIS A 515 14.25 -28.66 -13.69
CA HIS A 515 13.70 -28.55 -15.05
C HIS A 515 12.32 -29.17 -15.28
N LEU A 516 11.73 -29.83 -14.28
CA LEU A 516 10.37 -30.36 -14.35
C LEU A 516 9.32 -29.27 -14.19
N SER A 517 8.27 -29.40 -14.99
CA SER A 517 7.13 -28.49 -15.13
C SER A 517 5.80 -29.23 -15.01
N HIS A 518 4.69 -28.50 -14.92
CA HIS A 518 3.34 -29.05 -14.95
C HIS A 518 3.09 -29.89 -16.21
N LYS A 519 3.71 -29.53 -17.34
CA LYS A 519 3.57 -30.25 -18.62
C LYS A 519 4.09 -31.69 -18.54
N ASP A 520 5.14 -31.92 -17.76
CA ASP A 520 5.76 -33.24 -17.58
C ASP A 520 4.85 -34.23 -16.82
N PHE A 521 3.91 -33.71 -16.02
CA PHE A 521 2.97 -34.51 -15.23
C PHE A 521 1.57 -34.58 -15.85
N GLN A 522 1.08 -33.49 -16.45
CA GLN A 522 -0.29 -33.42 -17.01
C GLN A 522 -0.49 -34.36 -18.20
N ASN A 523 0.54 -34.52 -19.03
CA ASN A 523 0.47 -35.35 -20.24
C ASN A 523 0.89 -36.81 -20.00
N ASN A 524 1.02 -37.23 -18.73
CA ASN A 524 1.58 -38.51 -18.36
C ASN A 524 0.59 -39.36 -17.54
N SER A 525 0.16 -40.48 -18.11
CA SER A 525 -0.79 -41.41 -17.51
C SER A 525 -0.31 -42.08 -16.21
N LEU A 526 0.97 -41.96 -15.87
CA LEU A 526 1.56 -42.42 -14.61
C LEU A 526 1.17 -41.53 -13.43
N PHE A 527 0.62 -40.34 -13.67
CA PHE A 527 0.27 -39.38 -12.63
C PHE A 527 -1.23 -39.10 -12.59
N LYS A 528 -1.71 -38.63 -11.44
CA LYS A 528 -3.00 -37.96 -11.30
C LYS A 528 -2.79 -36.65 -10.55
N LYS A 529 -3.59 -35.63 -10.85
CA LYS A 529 -3.59 -34.40 -10.07
C LYS A 529 -4.03 -34.70 -8.63
N ALA A 530 -3.34 -34.13 -7.66
CA ALA A 530 -3.73 -34.19 -6.26
C ALA A 530 -4.80 -33.12 -5.95
N PRO A 531 -5.55 -33.25 -4.84
CA PRO A 531 -6.41 -32.18 -4.35
C PRO A 531 -5.64 -30.89 -4.02
N GLU A 532 -4.40 -31.03 -3.56
CA GLU A 532 -3.53 -29.91 -3.19
C GLU A 532 -2.97 -29.19 -4.43
N THR A 533 -2.80 -27.88 -4.33
CA THR A 533 -2.27 -27.02 -5.40
C THR A 533 -0.90 -27.51 -5.88
N ASN A 534 -0.71 -27.51 -7.20
CA ASN A 534 0.53 -27.89 -7.88
C ASN A 534 1.09 -29.28 -7.57
N GLN A 535 0.26 -30.19 -7.05
CA GLN A 535 0.70 -31.53 -6.68
C GLN A 535 0.16 -32.62 -7.60
N TYR A 536 0.99 -33.65 -7.78
CA TYR A 536 0.68 -34.85 -8.57
C TYR A 536 1.00 -36.11 -7.77
N ILE A 537 0.14 -37.12 -7.88
CA ILE A 537 0.27 -38.41 -7.21
C ILE A 537 0.60 -39.49 -8.25
N VAL A 538 1.60 -40.31 -7.95
CA VAL A 538 2.02 -41.46 -8.77
C VAL A 538 0.96 -42.57 -8.71
N ARG A 539 0.56 -43.10 -9.87
CA ARG A 539 -0.45 -44.16 -9.99
C ARG A 539 0.12 -45.58 -9.91
N LYS A 540 1.37 -45.78 -10.34
CA LYS A 540 2.00 -47.10 -10.50
C LYS A 540 3.46 -47.05 -10.06
N ASN A 541 4.02 -48.18 -9.63
CA ASN A 541 5.46 -48.26 -9.34
C ASN A 541 6.24 -48.10 -10.65
N THR A 542 7.27 -47.26 -10.67
CA THR A 542 8.10 -46.97 -11.86
C THR A 542 9.52 -46.60 -11.49
N HIS A 543 10.34 -46.42 -12.53
CA HIS A 543 11.57 -45.64 -12.47
C HIS A 543 11.46 -44.45 -13.44
N LEU A 544 11.62 -43.22 -12.94
CA LEU A 544 11.53 -41.97 -13.74
C LEU A 544 12.56 -40.96 -13.21
N TRP A 545 13.16 -40.15 -14.09
CA TRP A 545 14.12 -39.09 -13.72
C TRP A 545 15.27 -39.56 -12.79
N GLY A 546 15.74 -40.79 -13.01
CA GLY A 546 16.82 -41.39 -12.22
C GLY A 546 16.44 -41.75 -10.78
N ILE A 547 15.13 -41.86 -10.46
CA ILE A 547 14.65 -42.28 -9.13
C ILE A 547 13.57 -43.37 -9.23
N SER A 548 13.53 -44.24 -8.21
CA SER A 548 12.44 -45.21 -8.04
C SER A 548 11.25 -44.54 -7.35
N VAL A 549 10.11 -44.55 -8.04
CA VAL A 549 8.83 -43.98 -7.57
C VAL A 549 7.82 -45.10 -7.32
N ARG A 550 7.00 -44.95 -6.29
CA ARG A 550 5.99 -45.91 -5.85
C ARG A 550 4.60 -45.30 -6.01
N ARG A 551 3.60 -46.14 -6.22
CA ARG A 551 2.20 -45.72 -6.16
C ARG A 551 1.93 -44.97 -4.84
N GLY A 552 1.35 -43.78 -4.93
CA GLY A 552 1.06 -42.91 -3.79
C GLY A 552 2.14 -41.87 -3.47
N ASP A 553 3.34 -41.97 -4.06
CA ASP A 553 4.33 -40.89 -3.98
C ASP A 553 3.79 -39.60 -4.60
N ARG A 554 4.33 -38.46 -4.14
CA ARG A 554 3.85 -37.13 -4.54
C ARG A 554 4.97 -36.29 -5.14
N PHE A 555 4.59 -35.42 -6.08
CA PHE A 555 5.45 -34.40 -6.65
C PHE A 555 4.76 -33.05 -6.54
N ARG A 556 5.42 -32.06 -5.92
CA ARG A 556 5.00 -30.66 -5.98
C ARG A 556 5.81 -29.94 -7.04
N VAL A 557 5.15 -29.41 -8.06
CA VAL A 557 5.78 -28.63 -9.12
C VAL A 557 5.85 -27.17 -8.69
N GLU A 558 7.01 -26.55 -8.89
CA GLU A 558 7.22 -25.13 -8.62
C GLU A 558 7.90 -24.48 -9.82
N GLU A 559 7.29 -23.40 -10.31
CA GLU A 559 7.72 -22.70 -11.52
C GLU A 559 7.67 -21.20 -11.32
N SER A 560 8.60 -20.48 -11.95
CA SER A 560 8.51 -19.03 -12.10
C SER A 560 7.68 -18.68 -13.32
N THR A 561 6.39 -18.47 -13.15
CA THR A 561 5.49 -18.12 -14.26
C THR A 561 5.79 -16.71 -14.81
N VAL A 562 5.53 -16.49 -16.10
CA VAL A 562 5.68 -15.16 -16.74
C VAL A 562 4.89 -14.08 -15.99
N ASN A 563 3.68 -14.41 -15.54
CA ASN A 563 2.84 -13.49 -14.77
C ASN A 563 3.50 -13.10 -13.44
N ASN A 564 4.02 -14.07 -12.68
CA ASN A 564 4.69 -13.79 -11.41
C ASN A 564 5.96 -12.96 -11.63
N LEU A 565 6.77 -13.29 -12.64
CA LEU A 565 7.97 -12.54 -13.00
C LEU A 565 7.64 -11.10 -13.43
N SER A 566 6.59 -10.89 -14.22
CA SER A 566 6.15 -9.57 -14.65
C SER A 566 5.65 -8.72 -13.47
N ILE A 567 4.88 -9.33 -12.55
CA ILE A 567 4.44 -8.66 -11.33
C ILE A 567 5.66 -8.26 -10.49
N SER A 568 6.58 -9.20 -10.22
CA SER A 568 7.79 -8.94 -9.44
C SER A 568 8.68 -7.86 -10.06
N ALA A 569 8.87 -7.86 -11.38
CA ALA A 569 9.64 -6.84 -12.07
C ALA A 569 9.02 -5.44 -11.92
N LYS A 570 7.69 -5.33 -12.06
CA LYS A 570 6.97 -4.08 -11.83
C LYS A 570 7.04 -3.62 -10.37
N THR A 571 6.93 -4.55 -9.41
CA THR A 571 7.14 -4.26 -7.98
C THR A 571 8.50 -3.63 -7.77
N LEU A 572 9.56 -4.34 -8.18
CA LEU A 572 10.94 -3.95 -7.93
C LEU A 572 11.33 -2.67 -8.66
N ALA A 573 10.79 -2.45 -9.86
CA ALA A 573 10.97 -1.19 -10.56
C ALA A 573 10.42 0.00 -9.76
N GLN A 574 9.35 -0.17 -8.98
CA GLN A 574 8.81 0.91 -8.17
C GLN A 574 9.60 1.14 -6.87
N GLU A 575 10.11 0.07 -6.26
CA GLU A 575 10.83 0.15 -4.98
C GLU A 575 12.29 0.58 -5.13
N ILE A 576 12.97 0.21 -6.23
CA ILE A 576 14.40 0.50 -6.40
C ILE A 576 14.61 1.92 -6.89
N GLN A 577 15.31 2.73 -6.11
CA GLN A 577 15.48 4.17 -6.38
C GLN A 577 16.72 4.51 -7.24
N ASN A 578 17.55 3.53 -7.61
CA ASN A 578 18.79 3.76 -8.35
C ASN A 578 18.54 4.23 -9.79
N THR A 579 19.35 5.19 -10.25
CA THR A 579 19.34 5.65 -11.65
C THR A 579 20.07 4.71 -12.60
N LYS A 580 21.10 4.01 -12.11
CA LYS A 580 21.81 2.93 -12.83
C LYS A 580 21.43 1.59 -12.21
N LEU A 581 20.98 0.65 -13.03
CA LEU A 581 20.47 -0.65 -12.58
C LEU A 581 20.94 -1.77 -13.52
N THR A 582 21.45 -2.85 -12.96
CA THR A 582 21.58 -4.14 -13.63
C THR A 582 20.36 -4.98 -13.28
N PHE A 583 19.65 -5.45 -14.29
CA PHE A 583 18.58 -6.42 -14.15
C PHE A 583 19.02 -7.74 -14.77
N ALA A 584 19.02 -8.80 -13.98
CA ALA A 584 19.49 -10.11 -14.35
C ALA A 584 18.40 -11.18 -14.28
N PHE A 585 18.60 -12.25 -15.04
CA PHE A 585 17.87 -13.49 -14.87
C PHE A 585 18.79 -14.60 -14.36
N TYR A 586 18.30 -15.42 -13.43
CA TYR A 586 18.96 -16.64 -12.97
C TYR A 586 18.12 -17.83 -13.42
N HIS A 587 18.51 -18.64 -14.40
CA HIS A 587 19.86 -18.89 -14.90
C HIS A 587 19.83 -19.09 -16.42
N LEU A 588 20.89 -18.67 -17.13
CA LEU A 588 21.08 -18.87 -18.57
C LEU A 588 21.25 -20.37 -18.87
N ASP A 589 20.12 -21.02 -19.14
CA ASP A 589 20.06 -22.43 -19.47
C ASP A 589 18.97 -22.69 -20.51
N SER A 590 19.36 -23.24 -21.67
CA SER A 590 18.42 -23.58 -22.76
C SER A 590 17.22 -24.43 -22.31
N THR A 591 17.39 -25.34 -21.33
CA THR A 591 16.31 -26.17 -20.80
C THR A 591 15.25 -25.37 -20.04
N ASN A 592 15.65 -24.27 -19.39
CA ASN A 592 14.73 -23.37 -18.72
C ASN A 592 14.12 -22.38 -19.70
N LEU A 593 14.95 -21.77 -20.54
CA LEU A 593 14.56 -20.71 -21.46
C LEU A 593 13.56 -21.18 -22.53
N SER A 594 13.66 -22.43 -23.00
CA SER A 594 12.74 -23.00 -24.00
C SER A 594 11.27 -23.06 -23.56
N HIS A 595 11.01 -22.86 -22.27
CA HIS A 595 9.66 -22.86 -21.72
C HIS A 595 9.00 -21.49 -21.69
N TYR A 596 9.78 -20.43 -21.84
CA TYR A 596 9.29 -19.06 -21.89
C TYR A 596 9.07 -18.66 -23.34
N GLU A 597 7.95 -18.01 -23.64
CA GLU A 597 7.74 -17.42 -24.96
C GLU A 597 8.79 -16.34 -25.21
N ARG A 598 9.22 -16.18 -26.46
CA ARG A 598 10.35 -15.32 -26.83
C ARG A 598 10.18 -13.88 -26.33
N ASP A 599 8.97 -13.34 -26.44
CA ASP A 599 8.69 -11.93 -26.11
C ASP A 599 8.43 -11.72 -24.61
N SER A 600 8.18 -12.79 -23.85
CA SER A 600 7.91 -12.70 -22.42
C SER A 600 9.08 -12.10 -21.64
N LEU A 601 10.32 -12.45 -21.99
CA LEU A 601 11.50 -11.94 -21.30
C LEU A 601 11.71 -10.44 -21.58
N GLN A 602 11.49 -10.00 -22.81
CA GLN A 602 11.55 -8.58 -23.17
C GLN A 602 10.51 -7.75 -22.40
N GLN A 603 9.28 -8.26 -22.26
CA GLN A 603 8.23 -7.60 -21.47
C GLN A 603 8.61 -7.46 -19.99
N ILE A 604 9.27 -8.48 -19.42
CA ILE A 604 9.75 -8.44 -18.04
C ILE A 604 10.88 -7.41 -17.89
N ILE A 605 11.86 -7.40 -18.82
CA ILE A 605 12.94 -6.41 -18.85
C ILE A 605 12.39 -4.98 -18.96
N GLN A 606 11.38 -4.77 -19.81
CA GLN A 606 10.79 -3.45 -20.06
C GLN A 606 10.18 -2.83 -18.80
N ALA A 607 9.77 -3.63 -17.81
CA ALA A 607 9.23 -3.11 -16.56
C ALA A 607 10.23 -2.25 -15.77
N PHE A 608 11.54 -2.37 -16.01
CA PHE A 608 12.59 -1.60 -15.35
C PHE A 608 13.09 -0.37 -16.13
N ARG A 609 12.54 -0.13 -17.33
CA ARG A 609 12.78 1.09 -18.12
C ARG A 609 11.75 2.13 -17.79
#